data_AF-A0A9C7PUP0-F1
#
_entry.id   AF-A0A9C7PUP0-F1
#
_cell.length_a   1.000
_cell.length_b   1.000
_cell.length_c   1.000
_cell.angle_alpha   90.00
_cell.angle_beta   90.00
_cell.angle_gamma   90.00
#
_symmetry.space_group_name_H-M   'P 1'
#
loop_
_entity.id
_entity.type
_entity.pdbx_description
1 polymer ?
#
loop_
_entity_poly.entity_id
_entity_poly.type
_entity_poly.pdbx_seq_one_letter_code
_entity_poly.pdbx_strand_id
1 'polypeptide(L)'
;MGWFSRKERPTLGKMQETLQLREENFDTKVAKFDQELLQYKSQLSKLKPGSPAYQSVKQRALGVLKKKKMYQAQRDRTSNQAFNLDQTQFAATSVKEAKDTVTIMKATAKDIKKGLKKVDIGELEDLHDDMAELIMDSEEIQEALGRTYDVGDIDEAELDGELEALEDDMLRDDLAEETPSYLKPRETNGGIGIQNETTSTHNERQKIEEDELSQLAT
;
A
#
# COMPACT_ATOMS: atom_id res chain seq x y z
N MET A 1 -50.39 23.99 -3.00
CA MET A 1 -49.08 23.45 -3.45
C MET A 1 -48.07 23.54 -2.31
N GLY A 2 -47.68 22.42 -1.69
CA GLY A 2 -46.63 22.39 -0.68
C GLY A 2 -45.29 21.99 -1.30
N TRP A 3 -44.41 22.96 -1.55
CA TRP A 3 -43.13 22.82 -2.24
C TRP A 3 -41.93 22.50 -1.32
N PHE A 4 -42.19 21.96 -0.12
CA PHE A 4 -41.12 21.53 0.79
C PHE A 4 -40.74 20.08 0.49
N SER A 5 -39.91 19.89 -0.53
CA SER A 5 -39.17 18.64 -0.69
C SER A 5 -38.30 18.46 0.55
N ARG A 6 -38.72 17.60 1.49
CA ARG A 6 -37.88 17.17 2.60
C ARG A 6 -36.72 16.39 1.99
N LYS A 7 -35.62 17.08 1.71
CA LYS A 7 -34.36 16.46 1.32
C LYS A 7 -34.05 15.39 2.36
N GLU A 8 -34.05 14.13 1.94
CA GLU A 8 -33.86 13.00 2.85
C GLU A 8 -32.59 13.21 3.67
N ARG A 9 -32.68 12.95 4.98
CA ARG A 9 -31.52 13.04 5.86
C ARG A 9 -30.46 12.05 5.34
N PRO A 10 -29.18 12.46 5.24
CA PRO A 10 -28.10 11.54 4.89
C PRO A 10 -28.12 10.34 5.83
N THR A 11 -28.08 9.14 5.26
CA THR A 11 -27.98 7.90 6.02
C THR A 11 -26.52 7.43 6.03
N LEU A 12 -26.15 6.62 7.03
CA LEU A 12 -24.82 6.01 7.10
C LEU A 12 -24.50 5.25 5.80
N GLY A 13 -25.47 4.50 5.26
CA GLY A 13 -25.31 3.79 3.98
C GLY A 13 -25.05 4.70 2.77
N LYS A 14 -25.76 5.83 2.63
CA LYS A 14 -25.49 6.80 1.54
C LYS A 14 -24.11 7.45 1.69
N MET A 15 -23.65 7.64 2.92
CA MET A 15 -22.32 8.16 3.19
C MET A 15 -21.24 7.13 2.82
N GLN A 16 -21.43 5.84 3.15
CA GLN A 16 -20.53 4.75 2.72
C GLN A 16 -20.39 4.71 1.19
N GLU A 17 -21.50 4.74 0.46
CA GLU A 17 -21.50 4.77 -1.02
C GLU A 17 -20.74 6.00 -1.56
N THR A 18 -20.95 7.16 -0.95
CA THR A 18 -20.25 8.40 -1.35
C THR A 18 -18.74 8.30 -1.11
N LEU A 19 -18.31 7.68 -0.01
CA LEU A 19 -16.90 7.48 0.31
C LEU A 19 -16.25 6.48 -0.66
N GLN A 20 -16.94 5.39 -1.01
CA GLN A 20 -16.48 4.41 -2.00
C GLN A 20 -16.26 5.06 -3.38
N LEU A 21 -17.25 5.82 -3.88
CA LEU A 21 -17.11 6.52 -5.16
C LEU A 21 -15.96 7.53 -5.16
N ARG A 22 -15.69 8.16 -4.02
CA ARG A 22 -14.57 9.08 -3.87
C ARG A 22 -13.23 8.33 -3.87
N GLU A 23 -13.15 7.19 -3.19
CA GLU A 23 -11.97 6.32 -3.18
C GLU A 23 -11.63 5.84 -4.60
N GLU A 24 -12.62 5.31 -5.34
CA GLU A 24 -12.47 4.90 -6.75
C GLU A 24 -11.99 6.05 -7.66
N ASN A 25 -12.51 7.27 -7.44
CA ASN A 25 -12.08 8.45 -8.18
C ASN A 25 -10.61 8.78 -7.92
N PHE A 26 -10.18 8.69 -6.66
CA PHE A 26 -8.81 8.94 -6.28
C PHE A 26 -7.87 7.86 -6.83
N ASP A 27 -8.23 6.59 -6.74
CA ASP A 27 -7.45 5.50 -7.34
C ASP A 27 -7.30 5.66 -8.85
N THR A 28 -8.38 6.04 -9.54
CA THR A 28 -8.32 6.33 -10.98
C THR A 28 -7.35 7.47 -11.31
N LYS A 29 -7.29 8.52 -10.47
CA LYS A 29 -6.34 9.62 -10.65
C LYS A 29 -4.91 9.21 -10.33
N VAL A 30 -4.69 8.47 -9.26
CA VAL A 30 -3.37 7.93 -8.89
C VAL A 30 -2.82 7.07 -10.04
N ALA A 31 -3.63 6.15 -10.59
CA ALA A 31 -3.23 5.32 -11.72
C ALA A 31 -2.86 6.13 -12.98
N LYS A 32 -3.56 7.23 -13.25
CA LYS A 32 -3.20 8.14 -14.36
C LYS A 32 -1.86 8.83 -14.11
N PHE A 33 -1.61 9.31 -12.90
CA PHE A 33 -0.33 9.91 -12.57
C PHE A 33 0.81 8.89 -12.62
N ASP A 34 0.58 7.63 -12.26
CA ASP A 34 1.56 6.55 -12.43
C ASP A 34 1.95 6.35 -13.89
N GLN A 35 0.96 6.32 -14.80
CA GLN A 35 1.22 6.23 -16.23
C GLN A 35 2.01 7.44 -16.75
N GLU A 36 1.67 8.65 -16.32
CA GLU A 36 2.43 9.86 -16.69
C GLU A 36 3.88 9.81 -16.17
N LEU A 37 4.08 9.37 -14.92
CA LEU A 37 5.41 9.23 -14.32
C LEU A 37 6.27 8.20 -15.05
N LEU A 38 5.69 7.09 -15.53
CA LEU A 38 6.40 6.12 -16.37
C LEU A 38 6.88 6.74 -17.70
N GLN A 39 6.06 7.60 -18.32
CA GLN A 39 6.46 8.31 -19.53
C GLN A 39 7.60 9.30 -19.25
N TYR A 40 7.53 10.04 -18.14
CA TYR A 40 8.61 10.93 -17.72
C TYR A 40 9.89 10.17 -17.39
N LYS A 41 9.81 9.00 -16.73
CA LYS A 41 10.95 8.11 -16.48
C LYS A 41 11.64 7.72 -17.80
N SER A 42 10.88 7.32 -18.82
CA SER A 42 11.44 7.00 -20.16
C SER A 42 12.02 8.21 -20.90
N GLN A 43 11.49 9.41 -20.68
CA GLN A 43 12.06 10.63 -21.26
C GLN A 43 13.38 11.01 -20.57
N LEU A 44 13.44 10.89 -19.24
CA LEU A 44 14.63 11.22 -18.45
C LEU A 44 15.81 10.30 -18.79
N SER A 45 15.56 9.00 -18.97
CA SER A 45 16.64 8.05 -19.32
C SER A 45 17.28 8.31 -20.69
N LYS A 46 16.57 8.98 -21.60
CA LYS A 46 17.09 9.37 -22.94
C LYS A 46 17.85 10.69 -22.94
N LEU A 47 17.82 11.43 -21.84
CA LEU A 47 18.41 12.77 -21.74
C LEU A 47 19.67 12.72 -20.88
N LYS A 48 20.69 13.50 -21.26
CA LYS A 48 21.90 13.62 -20.45
C LYS A 48 21.57 14.25 -19.09
N PRO A 49 21.91 13.59 -17.96
CA PRO A 49 21.74 14.16 -16.63
C PRO A 49 22.36 15.55 -16.51
N GLY A 50 21.65 16.46 -15.85
CA GLY A 50 22.08 17.86 -15.67
C GLY A 50 21.91 18.77 -16.88
N SER A 51 21.51 18.27 -18.06
CA SER A 51 21.20 19.14 -19.20
C SER A 51 19.94 19.98 -18.95
N PRO A 52 19.79 21.17 -19.58
CA PRO A 52 18.58 21.99 -19.42
C PRO A 52 17.29 21.26 -19.79
N ALA A 53 17.34 20.39 -20.81
CA ALA A 53 16.22 19.54 -21.20
C ALA A 53 15.87 18.50 -20.12
N TYR A 54 16.88 17.83 -19.56
CA TYR A 54 16.70 16.89 -18.45
C TYR A 54 16.05 17.58 -17.23
N GLN A 55 16.55 18.75 -16.84
CA GLN A 55 16.00 19.50 -15.70
C GLN A 55 14.54 19.92 -15.94
N SER A 56 14.19 20.36 -17.16
CA SER A 56 12.81 20.69 -17.51
C SER A 56 11.86 19.49 -17.43
N VAL A 57 12.30 18.31 -17.87
CA VAL A 57 11.52 17.07 -17.73
C VAL A 57 11.41 16.65 -16.26
N LYS A 58 12.50 16.74 -15.48
CA LYS A 58 12.53 16.41 -14.05
C LYS A 58 11.53 17.28 -13.29
N GLN A 59 11.51 18.58 -13.50
CA GLN A 59 10.56 19.50 -12.84
C GLN A 59 9.09 19.19 -13.17
N ARG A 60 8.79 18.78 -14.41
CA ARG A 60 7.43 18.35 -14.77
C ARG A 60 7.04 17.04 -14.08
N ALA A 61 7.97 16.07 -14.02
CA ALA A 61 7.76 14.82 -13.31
C ALA A 61 7.49 15.05 -11.81
N LEU A 62 8.27 15.95 -11.17
CA LEU A 62 8.05 16.35 -9.77
C LEU A 62 6.66 16.94 -9.55
N GLY A 63 6.18 17.79 -10.45
CA GLY A 63 4.83 18.34 -10.37
C GLY A 63 3.73 17.28 -10.44
N VAL A 64 3.93 16.22 -11.24
CA VAL A 64 3.00 15.08 -11.30
C VAL A 64 3.10 14.22 -10.04
N LEU A 65 4.30 13.96 -9.54
CA LEU A 65 4.50 13.19 -8.31
C LEU A 65 3.85 13.86 -7.10
N LYS A 66 3.99 15.19 -6.95
CA LYS A 66 3.33 15.95 -5.87
C LYS A 66 1.81 15.79 -5.93
N LYS A 67 1.23 15.84 -7.13
CA LYS A 67 -0.21 15.60 -7.32
C LYS A 67 -0.59 14.16 -6.95
N LYS A 68 0.21 13.16 -7.38
CA LYS A 68 -0.01 11.76 -7.01
C LYS A 68 -0.04 11.58 -5.49
N LYS A 69 1.00 12.03 -4.78
CA LYS A 69 1.08 11.93 -3.32
C LYS A 69 -0.09 12.63 -2.63
N MET A 70 -0.49 13.81 -3.10
CA MET A 70 -1.67 14.52 -2.58
C MET A 70 -2.97 13.70 -2.71
N TYR A 71 -3.17 13.02 -3.85
CA TYR A 71 -4.35 12.18 -4.04
C TYR A 71 -4.27 10.86 -3.25
N GLN A 72 -3.09 10.28 -3.08
CA GLN A 72 -2.89 9.13 -2.19
C GLN A 72 -3.24 9.50 -0.74
N ALA A 73 -2.74 10.63 -0.24
CA ALA A 73 -3.09 11.11 1.10
C ALA A 73 -4.61 11.36 1.27
N GLN A 74 -5.28 11.91 0.25
CA GLN A 74 -6.74 12.07 0.27
C GLN A 74 -7.49 10.74 0.24
N ARG A 75 -6.98 9.74 -0.49
CA ARG A 75 -7.52 8.38 -0.49
C ARG A 75 -7.37 7.75 0.88
N ASP A 76 -6.19 7.79 1.48
CA ASP A 76 -5.94 7.18 2.79
C ASP A 76 -6.80 7.85 3.88
N ARG A 77 -6.98 9.17 3.82
CA ARG A 77 -7.94 9.89 4.69
C ARG A 77 -9.39 9.44 4.46
N THR A 78 -9.78 9.15 3.22
CA THR A 78 -11.13 8.67 2.87
C THR A 78 -11.33 7.23 3.36
N SER A 79 -10.32 6.38 3.22
CA SER A 79 -10.30 5.01 3.73
C SER A 79 -10.45 5.00 5.25
N ASN A 80 -9.72 5.87 5.97
CA ASN A 80 -9.89 6.05 7.41
C ASN A 80 -11.31 6.54 7.80
N GLN A 81 -11.91 7.42 7.01
CA GLN A 81 -13.30 7.84 7.22
C GLN A 81 -14.28 6.68 7.02
N ALA A 82 -14.08 5.86 5.99
CA ALA A 82 -14.90 4.68 5.73
C ALA A 82 -14.78 3.67 6.89
N PHE A 83 -13.57 3.42 7.36
CA PHE A 83 -13.33 2.55 8.52
C PHE A 83 -14.04 3.07 9.78
N ASN A 84 -13.90 4.35 10.11
CA ASN A 84 -14.59 4.94 11.26
C ASN A 84 -16.13 4.86 11.13
N LEU A 85 -16.64 4.97 9.90
CA LEU A 85 -18.05 4.83 9.61
C LEU A 85 -18.53 3.39 9.80
N ASP A 86 -17.73 2.41 9.39
CA ASP A 86 -18.00 0.99 9.60
C ASP A 86 -18.00 0.63 11.10
N GLN A 87 -17.04 1.16 11.87
CA GLN A 87 -17.04 1.02 13.33
C GLN A 87 -18.28 1.64 13.96
N THR A 88 -18.70 2.82 13.49
CA THR A 88 -19.92 3.48 13.95
C THR A 88 -21.17 2.67 13.60
N GLN A 89 -21.20 2.07 12.41
CA GLN A 89 -22.30 1.21 11.96
C GLN A 89 -22.41 -0.06 12.82
N PHE A 90 -21.27 -0.65 13.19
CA PHE A 90 -21.22 -1.77 14.14
C PHE A 90 -21.79 -1.35 15.50
N ALA A 91 -21.28 -0.27 16.09
CA ALA A 91 -21.78 0.25 17.37
C ALA A 91 -23.28 0.58 17.33
N ALA A 92 -23.77 1.19 16.24
CA ALA A 92 -25.19 1.48 16.06
C ALA A 92 -26.05 0.21 16.02
N THR A 93 -25.51 -0.87 15.43
CA THR A 93 -26.16 -2.18 15.39
C THR A 93 -26.22 -2.79 16.80
N SER A 94 -25.12 -2.78 17.55
CA SER A 94 -25.07 -3.28 18.93
C SER A 94 -26.02 -2.52 19.86
N VAL A 95 -26.10 -1.19 19.74
CA VAL A 95 -27.05 -0.38 20.52
C VAL A 95 -28.51 -0.75 20.19
N LYS A 96 -28.79 -1.02 18.92
CA LYS A 96 -30.13 -1.47 18.50
C LYS A 96 -30.46 -2.84 19.10
N GLU A 97 -29.53 -3.79 19.06
CA GLU A 97 -29.69 -5.12 19.66
C GLU A 97 -29.89 -5.03 21.17
N ALA A 98 -29.11 -4.21 21.88
CA ALA A 98 -29.28 -3.96 23.31
C ALA A 98 -30.67 -3.39 23.62
N LYS A 99 -31.16 -2.44 22.81
CA LYS A 99 -32.51 -1.89 22.95
C LYS A 99 -33.58 -2.95 22.74
N ASP A 100 -33.42 -3.83 21.75
CA ASP A 100 -34.37 -4.91 21.48
C ASP A 100 -34.37 -5.90 22.66
N THR A 101 -33.21 -6.26 23.20
CA THR A 101 -33.07 -7.06 24.44
C THR A 101 -33.78 -6.39 25.62
N VAL A 102 -33.56 -5.10 25.88
CA VAL A 102 -34.27 -4.35 26.94
C VAL A 102 -35.78 -4.36 26.73
N THR A 103 -36.23 -4.27 25.48
CA THR A 103 -37.65 -4.33 25.14
C THR A 103 -38.23 -5.70 25.46
N ILE A 104 -37.51 -6.77 25.12
CA ILE A 104 -37.86 -8.15 25.46
C ILE A 104 -37.87 -8.34 26.98
N MET A 105 -36.84 -7.90 27.70
CA MET A 105 -36.77 -8.00 29.16
C MET A 105 -37.95 -7.29 29.83
N LYS A 106 -38.33 -6.09 29.36
CA LYS A 106 -39.53 -5.39 29.87
C LYS A 106 -40.82 -6.17 29.63
N ALA A 107 -40.96 -6.81 28.47
CA ALA A 107 -42.11 -7.66 28.17
C ALA A 107 -42.12 -8.91 29.07
N THR A 108 -40.99 -9.62 29.17
CA THR A 108 -40.82 -10.79 30.02
C THR A 108 -41.07 -10.46 31.50
N ALA A 109 -40.51 -9.36 32.03
CA ALA A 109 -40.73 -8.92 33.40
C ALA A 109 -42.21 -8.62 33.68
N LYS A 110 -42.93 -8.04 32.70
CA LYS A 110 -44.38 -7.83 32.81
C LYS A 110 -45.14 -9.16 32.90
N ASP A 111 -44.70 -10.18 32.17
CA ASP A 111 -45.33 -11.50 32.20
C ASP A 111 -44.96 -12.30 33.46
N ILE A 112 -43.71 -12.23 33.92
CA ILE A 112 -43.28 -12.73 35.23
C ILE A 112 -44.10 -12.07 36.34
N LYS A 113 -44.29 -10.75 36.34
CA LYS A 113 -45.11 -10.05 37.34
C LYS A 113 -46.57 -10.50 37.35
N LYS A 114 -47.14 -10.87 36.19
CA LYS A 114 -48.47 -11.49 36.12
C LYS A 114 -48.46 -12.91 36.70
N GLY A 115 -47.37 -13.66 36.49
CA GLY A 115 -47.14 -14.99 37.04
C GLY A 115 -46.91 -15.00 38.55
N LEU A 116 -46.09 -14.08 39.08
CA LEU A 116 -45.76 -13.91 40.50
C LEU A 116 -46.94 -13.45 41.35
N LYS A 117 -47.95 -12.78 40.78
CA LYS A 117 -49.26 -12.65 41.47
C LYS A 117 -49.89 -14.01 41.82
N LYS A 118 -49.34 -15.11 41.32
CA LYS A 118 -49.73 -16.49 41.61
C LYS A 118 -48.66 -17.27 42.42
N VAL A 119 -47.50 -16.71 42.80
CA VAL A 119 -46.37 -17.42 43.46
C VAL A 119 -45.78 -16.59 44.62
N ASP A 120 -45.33 -17.27 45.69
CA ASP A 120 -44.92 -16.72 47.00
C ASP A 120 -43.70 -15.76 46.99
N ILE A 121 -43.69 -14.83 47.96
CA ILE A 121 -42.86 -13.60 48.02
C ILE A 121 -41.35 -13.79 48.29
N GLY A 122 -40.91 -14.96 48.79
CA GLY A 122 -39.53 -15.17 49.23
C GLY A 122 -38.49 -15.22 48.09
N GLU A 123 -38.87 -15.67 46.89
CA GLU A 123 -37.95 -15.76 45.74
C GLU A 123 -37.78 -14.42 44.98
N LEU A 124 -38.50 -13.37 45.40
CA LEU A 124 -38.50 -12.06 44.75
C LEU A 124 -37.34 -11.15 45.18
N GLU A 125 -36.83 -11.31 46.41
CA GLU A 125 -35.73 -10.50 46.93
C GLU A 125 -34.40 -10.84 46.22
N ASP A 126 -34.11 -12.11 45.99
CA ASP A 126 -32.87 -12.55 45.32
C ASP A 126 -32.76 -12.04 43.87
N LEU A 127 -33.88 -12.01 43.12
CA LEU A 127 -33.90 -11.49 41.74
C LEU A 127 -33.67 -9.98 41.66
N HIS A 128 -34.04 -9.25 42.72
CA HIS A 128 -33.91 -7.80 42.75
C HIS A 128 -32.46 -7.38 42.97
N ASP A 129 -31.70 -8.15 43.75
CA ASP A 129 -30.28 -7.89 43.99
C ASP A 129 -29.42 -8.20 42.75
N ASP A 130 -29.71 -9.28 42.01
CA ASP A 130 -29.02 -9.62 40.75
C ASP A 130 -29.23 -8.55 39.65
N MET A 131 -30.38 -7.87 39.64
CA MET A 131 -30.66 -6.79 38.69
C MET A 131 -29.91 -5.48 39.01
N ALA A 132 -29.59 -5.24 40.28
CA ALA A 132 -28.85 -4.06 40.69
C ALA A 132 -27.37 -4.16 40.27
N GLU A 133 -26.79 -5.36 40.33
CA GLU A 133 -25.41 -5.63 39.91
C GLU A 133 -25.21 -5.40 38.40
N LEU A 134 -26.17 -5.85 37.57
CA LEU A 134 -26.12 -5.69 36.11
C LEU A 134 -26.16 -4.25 35.59
N ILE A 135 -26.72 -3.31 36.37
CA ILE A 135 -26.78 -1.89 35.97
C ILE A 135 -25.44 -1.19 36.19
N MET A 136 -24.71 -1.56 37.25
CA MET A 136 -23.40 -0.96 37.55
C MET A 136 -22.33 -1.31 36.51
N ASP A 137 -22.31 -2.55 36.03
CA ASP A 137 -21.36 -2.99 34.99
C ASP A 137 -21.56 -2.26 33.64
N SER A 138 -22.79 -1.84 33.34
CA SER A 138 -23.09 -1.11 32.09
C SER A 138 -22.55 0.32 32.07
N GLU A 139 -22.34 0.94 33.24
CA GLU A 139 -21.81 2.30 33.35
C GLU A 139 -20.27 2.29 33.17
N GLU A 140 -19.59 1.26 33.67
CA GLU A 140 -18.14 1.05 33.51
C GLU A 140 -17.74 0.82 32.04
N ILE A 141 -18.59 0.14 31.26
CA ILE A 141 -18.38 -0.10 29.82
C ILE A 141 -18.43 1.20 28.99
N GLN A 142 -19.24 2.19 29.41
CA GLN A 142 -19.34 3.47 28.69
C GLN A 142 -18.12 4.36 28.92
N GLU A 143 -17.46 4.26 30.07
CA GLU A 143 -16.24 5.01 30.39
C GLU A 143 -15.00 4.43 29.67
N ALA A 144 -14.98 3.12 29.46
CA ALA A 144 -13.91 2.42 28.72
C ALA A 144 -13.84 2.80 27.22
N LEU A 145 -14.93 3.32 26.64
CA LEU A 145 -15.03 3.63 25.20
C LEU A 145 -14.64 5.08 24.83
N GLY A 146 -14.26 5.92 25.79
CA GLY A 146 -14.17 7.40 25.64
C GLY A 146 -12.82 8.02 25.21
N ARG A 147 -11.88 7.29 24.58
CA ARG A 147 -10.55 7.87 24.20
C ARG A 147 -10.37 8.02 22.68
N THR A 148 -10.35 9.27 22.21
CA THR A 148 -10.03 9.68 20.83
C THR A 148 -8.54 9.98 20.64
N TYR A 149 -7.93 9.43 19.59
CA TYR A 149 -6.55 9.72 19.16
C TYR A 149 -6.52 10.84 18.13
N ASP A 150 -5.62 11.80 18.36
CA ASP A 150 -5.24 12.89 17.46
C ASP A 150 -4.09 12.42 16.56
N VAL A 151 -4.18 12.65 15.25
CA VAL A 151 -3.13 12.32 14.28
C VAL A 151 -2.74 13.62 13.56
N GLY A 152 -1.59 14.14 13.96
CA GLY A 152 -1.06 15.46 13.57
C GLY A 152 -0.52 15.55 12.15
N ASP A 153 -0.02 16.75 11.86
CA ASP A 153 0.39 17.24 10.54
C ASP A 153 1.53 16.44 9.89
N ILE A 154 1.37 16.18 8.60
CA ILE A 154 2.33 15.46 7.74
C ILE A 154 3.45 16.43 7.32
N ASP A 155 4.72 16.03 7.48
CA ASP A 155 5.90 16.89 7.31
C ASP A 155 6.47 16.84 5.86
N GLU A 156 6.77 17.99 5.25
CA GLU A 156 7.27 18.08 3.86
C GLU A 156 8.70 17.52 3.72
N ALA A 157 9.50 17.51 4.79
CA ALA A 157 10.87 16.97 4.78
C ALA A 157 10.90 15.43 4.61
N GLU A 158 9.87 14.74 5.11
CA GLU A 158 9.70 13.30 4.93
C GLU A 158 9.41 12.95 3.46
N LEU A 159 8.63 13.81 2.79
CA LEU A 159 8.26 13.64 1.38
C LEU A 159 9.44 13.83 0.42
N ASP A 160 10.39 14.71 0.76
CA ASP A 160 11.62 14.95 0.00
C ASP A 160 12.63 13.80 0.17
N GLY A 161 12.76 13.24 1.38
CA GLY A 161 13.60 12.05 1.62
C GLY A 161 13.10 10.80 0.90
N GLU A 162 11.78 10.57 0.87
CA GLU A 162 11.20 9.46 0.10
C GLU A 162 11.45 9.58 -1.42
N LEU A 163 11.51 10.81 -1.92
CA LEU A 163 11.75 11.08 -3.33
C LEU A 163 13.23 10.86 -3.70
N GLU A 164 14.14 11.22 -2.81
CA GLU A 164 15.58 10.97 -2.98
C GLU A 164 15.89 9.46 -2.98
N ALA A 165 15.22 8.70 -2.11
CA ALA A 165 15.30 7.24 -2.11
C ALA A 165 14.79 6.59 -3.40
N LEU A 166 13.71 7.13 -3.99
CA LEU A 166 13.20 6.67 -5.29
C LEU A 166 14.18 6.98 -6.45
N GLU A 167 14.92 8.10 -6.38
CA GLU A 167 15.95 8.47 -7.34
C GLU A 167 17.16 7.51 -7.27
N ASP A 168 17.59 7.14 -6.07
CA ASP A 168 18.67 6.17 -5.85
C ASP A 168 18.31 4.74 -6.30
N ASP A 169 17.08 4.29 -6.03
CA ASP A 169 16.60 2.97 -6.51
C ASP A 169 16.58 2.90 -8.05
N MET A 170 16.30 4.02 -8.73
CA MET A 170 16.38 4.10 -10.18
C MET A 170 17.83 4.09 -10.70
N LEU A 171 18.74 4.80 -10.03
CA LEU A 171 20.17 4.82 -10.39
C LEU A 171 20.82 3.44 -10.25
N ARG A 172 20.36 2.67 -9.26
CA ARG A 172 20.87 1.33 -8.96
C ARG A 172 20.41 0.29 -9.97
N ASP A 173 19.22 0.43 -10.54
CA ASP A 173 18.71 -0.41 -11.64
C ASP A 173 19.50 -0.15 -12.94
N ASP A 174 19.88 1.11 -13.20
CA ASP A 174 20.74 1.47 -14.35
C ASP A 174 22.20 0.97 -14.17
N LEU A 175 22.74 0.97 -12.93
CA LEU A 175 24.08 0.42 -12.64
C LEU A 175 24.17 -1.11 -12.76
N ALA A 176 23.04 -1.83 -12.70
CA ALA A 176 23.00 -3.28 -12.89
C ALA A 176 23.14 -3.66 -14.38
N GLU A 177 22.79 -2.77 -15.32
CA GLU A 177 22.96 -2.97 -16.76
C GLU A 177 24.24 -2.33 -17.33
N GLU A 178 24.83 -1.33 -16.66
CA GLU A 178 26.09 -0.68 -17.07
C GLU A 178 27.36 -1.33 -16.48
N THR A 179 27.59 -2.62 -16.72
CA THR A 179 28.98 -3.08 -16.92
C THR A 179 29.23 -3.25 -18.41
N PRO A 180 29.78 -2.22 -19.07
CA PRO A 180 30.19 -2.34 -20.46
C PRO A 180 31.07 -3.58 -20.64
N SER A 181 30.87 -4.33 -21.72
CA SER A 181 31.54 -5.62 -21.98
C SER A 181 33.08 -5.56 -21.85
N TYR A 182 33.68 -4.37 -21.92
CA TYR A 182 35.11 -4.12 -21.74
C TYR A 182 35.61 -4.06 -20.28
N LEU A 183 34.71 -4.02 -19.27
CA LEU A 183 35.05 -3.99 -17.84
C LEU A 183 34.84 -5.33 -17.11
N LYS A 184 34.42 -6.39 -17.82
CA LYS A 184 34.40 -7.74 -17.24
C LYS A 184 35.84 -8.22 -17.05
N PRO A 185 36.30 -8.53 -15.82
CA PRO A 185 37.60 -9.15 -15.62
C PRO A 185 37.62 -10.46 -16.41
N ARG A 186 38.50 -10.54 -17.41
CA ARG A 186 38.77 -11.80 -18.10
C ARG A 186 39.33 -12.75 -17.05
N GLU A 187 38.56 -13.77 -16.67
CA GLU A 187 39.07 -14.82 -15.80
C GLU A 187 40.31 -15.42 -16.44
N THR A 188 41.44 -15.21 -15.78
CA THR A 188 42.72 -15.78 -16.12
C THR A 188 42.90 -17.00 -15.24
N ASN A 189 42.91 -18.18 -15.86
CA ASN A 189 43.54 -19.34 -15.28
C ASN A 189 44.21 -20.17 -16.38
N GLY A 190 45.54 -20.20 -16.35
CA GLY A 190 46.41 -20.99 -17.23
C GLY A 190 47.26 -20.13 -18.18
N GLY A 191 48.59 -20.22 -18.04
CA GLY A 191 49.60 -19.40 -18.71
C GLY A 191 49.56 -19.44 -20.24
N ILE A 192 50.31 -18.58 -20.94
CA ILE A 192 51.77 -18.65 -21.06
C ILE A 192 52.27 -17.33 -21.69
N GLY A 193 53.40 -16.79 -21.20
CA GLY A 193 54.15 -15.72 -21.87
C GLY A 193 54.72 -16.20 -23.22
N ILE A 194 55.15 -15.34 -24.13
CA ILE A 194 56.54 -14.87 -24.17
C ILE A 194 56.62 -13.86 -25.33
N GLN A 195 57.39 -12.79 -25.11
CA GLN A 195 57.85 -11.89 -26.15
C GLN A 195 59.18 -12.38 -26.75
N ASN A 196 59.27 -12.24 -28.08
CA ASN A 196 60.41 -11.79 -28.89
C ASN A 196 61.25 -12.77 -29.77
N GLU A 197 61.35 -12.33 -31.03
CA GLU A 197 62.46 -12.38 -32.01
C GLU A 197 62.60 -13.50 -33.08
N THR A 198 62.13 -13.12 -34.29
CA THR A 198 62.80 -13.17 -35.63
C THR A 198 63.28 -14.47 -36.27
N THR A 199 62.58 -14.80 -37.37
CA THR A 199 63.06 -15.32 -38.67
C THR A 199 64.12 -16.44 -38.67
N SER A 200 63.66 -17.69 -38.75
CA SER A 200 64.28 -18.76 -39.54
C SER A 200 63.32 -19.94 -39.59
N THR A 201 63.38 -20.77 -40.63
CA THR A 201 62.57 -21.99 -40.85
C THR A 201 61.22 -21.84 -41.60
N HIS A 202 61.21 -21.00 -42.64
CA HIS A 202 60.47 -21.29 -43.89
C HIS A 202 60.96 -22.60 -44.59
N ASN A 203 61.91 -23.33 -43.96
CA ASN A 203 62.64 -24.49 -44.47
C ASN A 203 62.31 -25.83 -43.79
N GLU A 204 61.39 -25.87 -42.80
CA GLU A 204 61.02 -27.14 -42.14
C GLU A 204 59.62 -27.64 -42.51
N ARG A 205 58.72 -26.77 -43.01
CA ARG A 205 57.41 -27.22 -43.51
C ARG A 205 57.45 -27.80 -44.92
N GLN A 206 58.49 -27.49 -45.73
CA GLN A 206 58.70 -28.15 -47.02
C GLN A 206 59.33 -29.55 -46.88
N LYS A 207 59.92 -29.88 -45.73
CA LYS A 207 60.56 -31.19 -45.51
C LYS A 207 59.59 -32.26 -44.99
N ILE A 208 58.55 -31.85 -44.26
CA ILE A 208 57.56 -32.78 -43.70
C ILE A 208 56.59 -33.26 -44.79
N GLU A 209 56.28 -32.44 -45.80
CA GLU A 209 55.43 -32.85 -46.93
C GLU A 209 56.15 -33.79 -47.93
N GLU A 210 57.49 -33.75 -48.05
CA GLU A 210 58.26 -34.65 -48.92
C GLU A 210 58.54 -36.03 -48.28
N ASP A 211 58.67 -36.11 -46.95
CA ASP A 211 58.85 -37.38 -46.22
C ASP A 211 57.53 -38.15 -46.02
N GLU A 212 56.37 -37.48 -45.98
CA GLU A 212 55.06 -38.16 -45.95
C GLU A 212 54.62 -38.66 -47.34
N LEU A 213 55.08 -38.05 -48.43
CA LEU A 213 54.80 -38.50 -49.80
C LEU A 213 55.74 -39.63 -50.28
N SER A 214 56.93 -39.80 -49.70
CA SER A 214 57.84 -40.92 -50.00
C SER A 214 57.51 -42.21 -49.23
N GLN A 215 56.78 -42.13 -48.11
CA GLN A 215 56.32 -43.32 -47.38
C GLN A 215 55.06 -43.99 -47.99
N LEU A 216 54.52 -43.43 -49.08
CA LEU A 216 53.43 -44.02 -49.87
C LEU A 216 53.87 -44.53 -51.26
N ALA A 217 55.16 -44.42 -51.61
CA ALA A 217 55.72 -44.97 -52.84
C ALA A 217 57.11 -45.56 -52.59
N THR A 218 57.14 -46.88 -52.36
CA THR A 218 58.27 -47.84 -52.38
C THR A 218 59.65 -47.32 -52.78
#